data_AF-A0A327SNP1-F1
#
_entry.id   AF-A0A327SNP1-F1
#
_cell.length_a   1.000
_cell.length_b   1.000
_cell.length_c   1.000
_cell.angle_alpha   90.00
_cell.angle_beta   90.00
_cell.angle_gamma   90.00
#
_symmetry.space_group_name_H-M   'P 1'
#
loop_
_entity.id
_entity.type
_entity.pdbx_description
1 polymer ?
#
loop_
_entity_poly.entity_id
_entity_poly.type
_entity_poly.pdbx_seq_one_letter_code
_entity_poly.pdbx_strand_id
1 'polypeptide(L)'
;MQADELARALGTQARSAAHADVYATLIVDYPPGRVALCVTDLAEGRLMAAAAKSADSGIELDRIDYYLSRYSKATLDRAADLLVASAPAGTLTDFPVYGFGPAQDYGGMLITTSAAGVDSAALRAELTRLLGDMPFILAPGAPAVPAVATAAGE
;
A
#
# COMPACT_ATOMS: atom_id res chain seq x y z
N MET A 1 -20.49 -3.76 -11.27
CA MET A 1 -21.31 -3.26 -10.14
C MET A 1 -21.11 -4.14 -8.91
N GLN A 2 -21.42 -5.43 -8.95
CA GLN A 2 -21.30 -6.29 -7.75
C GLN A 2 -19.88 -6.44 -7.14
N ALA A 3 -18.82 -6.46 -7.96
CA ALA A 3 -17.44 -6.51 -7.42
C ALA A 3 -17.05 -5.20 -6.70
N ASP A 4 -17.61 -4.07 -7.12
CA ASP A 4 -17.40 -2.77 -6.48
C ASP A 4 -18.16 -2.69 -5.14
N GLU A 5 -19.38 -3.22 -5.07
CA GLU A 5 -20.15 -3.34 -3.83
C GLU A 5 -19.44 -4.25 -2.82
N LEU A 6 -18.96 -5.42 -3.26
CA LEU A 6 -18.15 -6.32 -2.45
C LEU A 6 -16.88 -5.63 -1.93
N ALA A 7 -16.17 -4.91 -2.80
CA ALA A 7 -14.98 -4.15 -2.44
C ALA A 7 -15.26 -3.06 -1.41
N ARG A 8 -16.39 -2.36 -1.50
CA ARG A 8 -16.80 -1.32 -0.54
C ARG A 8 -17.16 -1.91 0.82
N ALA A 9 -17.90 -3.01 0.85
CA ALA A 9 -18.24 -3.71 2.09
C ALA A 9 -16.99 -4.22 2.81
N LEU A 10 -16.11 -4.92 2.08
CA LEU A 10 -14.82 -5.38 2.60
C LEU A 10 -13.92 -4.20 3.02
N GLY A 11 -13.86 -3.15 2.22
CA GLY A 11 -13.11 -1.94 2.52
C GLY A 11 -13.57 -1.23 3.81
N THR A 12 -14.84 -1.38 4.18
CA THR A 12 -15.36 -0.84 5.45
C THR A 12 -14.83 -1.64 6.63
N GLN A 13 -14.84 -2.98 6.54
CA GLN A 13 -14.27 -3.85 7.58
C GLN A 13 -12.75 -3.72 7.67
N ALA A 14 -12.06 -3.63 6.53
CA ALA A 14 -10.61 -3.46 6.43
C ALA A 14 -10.10 -2.18 7.12
N ARG A 15 -10.91 -1.11 7.14
CA ARG A 15 -10.59 0.15 7.83
C ARG A 15 -10.94 0.14 9.31
N SER A 16 -11.63 -0.88 9.80
CA SER A 16 -11.92 -1.02 11.22
C SER A 16 -10.66 -1.37 12.00
N ALA A 17 -10.57 -0.88 13.24
CA ALA A 17 -9.43 -1.16 14.11
C ALA A 17 -9.22 -2.67 14.37
N ALA A 18 -10.29 -3.47 14.30
CA ALA A 18 -10.25 -4.92 14.50
C ALA A 18 -9.43 -5.66 13.43
N HIS A 19 -9.23 -5.06 12.26
CA HIS A 19 -8.60 -5.71 11.11
C HIS A 19 -7.41 -4.94 10.53
N ALA A 20 -7.05 -3.80 11.12
CA ALA A 20 -6.01 -2.91 10.62
C ALA A 20 -4.62 -3.57 10.53
N ASP A 21 -4.30 -4.46 11.48
CA ASP A 21 -3.02 -5.19 11.51
C ASP A 21 -3.00 -6.43 10.60
N VAL A 22 -4.15 -6.81 10.03
CA VAL A 22 -4.30 -7.99 9.16
C VAL A 22 -4.45 -7.58 7.69
N TYR A 23 -5.24 -6.55 7.43
CA TYR A 23 -5.53 -6.08 6.07
C TYR A 23 -4.28 -5.50 5.40
N ALA A 24 -3.97 -5.93 4.17
CA ALA A 24 -2.89 -5.38 3.36
C ALA A 24 -3.41 -4.52 2.20
N THR A 25 -4.23 -5.11 1.32
CA THR A 25 -4.83 -4.39 0.20
C THR A 25 -6.08 -5.09 -0.30
N LEU A 26 -6.85 -4.37 -1.10
CA LEU A 26 -8.01 -4.87 -1.81
C LEU A 26 -7.89 -4.45 -3.27
N ILE A 27 -7.92 -5.43 -4.18
CA ILE A 27 -7.85 -5.18 -5.62
C ILE A 27 -9.16 -5.67 -6.24
N VAL A 28 -9.87 -4.76 -6.88
CA VAL A 28 -11.13 -5.05 -7.57
C VAL A 28 -10.83 -5.53 -8.98
N ASP A 29 -11.61 -6.50 -9.45
CA ASP A 29 -11.52 -7.05 -10.81
C ASP A 29 -10.21 -7.81 -11.07
N TYR A 30 -9.73 -8.56 -10.05
CA TYR A 30 -8.49 -9.32 -10.11
C TYR A 30 -8.67 -10.77 -9.63
N PRO A 31 -8.99 -11.73 -10.51
CA PRO A 31 -9.31 -11.60 -11.95
C PRO A 31 -10.71 -10.98 -12.20
N PRO A 32 -11.10 -10.71 -13.46
CA PRO A 32 -12.34 -9.98 -13.74
C PRO A 32 -13.59 -10.53 -13.07
N GLY A 33 -14.36 -9.64 -12.44
CA GLY A 33 -15.53 -10.00 -11.64
C GLY A 33 -15.23 -10.61 -10.27
N ARG A 34 -13.97 -10.63 -9.79
CA ARG A 34 -13.58 -11.09 -8.45
C ARG A 34 -12.83 -9.99 -7.71
N VAL A 35 -12.73 -10.14 -6.38
CA VAL A 35 -12.01 -9.21 -5.52
C VAL A 35 -10.87 -9.96 -4.85
N ALA A 36 -9.65 -9.52 -5.08
CA ALA A 36 -8.49 -10.01 -4.35
C ALA A 36 -8.41 -9.31 -2.99
N LEU A 37 -8.50 -10.09 -1.91
CA LEU A 37 -8.29 -9.63 -0.55
C LEU A 37 -6.92 -10.12 -0.07
N CYS A 38 -5.99 -9.19 0.05
CA CYS A 38 -4.63 -9.46 0.51
C CYS A 38 -4.55 -9.21 2.02
N VAL A 39 -4.10 -10.21 2.77
CA VAL A 39 -4.05 -10.19 4.25
C VAL A 39 -2.78 -10.87 4.76
N THR A 40 -2.33 -10.50 5.96
CA THR A 40 -1.19 -11.16 6.62
C THR A 40 -1.56 -12.50 7.27
N ASP A 41 -2.86 -12.72 7.52
CA ASP A 41 -3.40 -13.97 8.05
C ASP A 41 -4.69 -14.32 7.31
N LEU A 42 -4.73 -15.50 6.68
CA LEU A 42 -5.87 -15.96 5.88
C LEU A 42 -7.09 -16.30 6.74
N ALA A 43 -6.90 -16.79 7.97
CA ALA A 43 -8.01 -17.12 8.86
C ALA A 43 -8.70 -15.83 9.33
N GLU A 44 -7.91 -14.83 9.74
CA GLU A 44 -8.43 -13.50 10.10
C GLU A 44 -9.06 -12.79 8.89
N GLY A 45 -8.49 -12.94 7.70
CA GLY A 45 -9.10 -12.44 6.46
C GLY A 45 -10.47 -13.04 6.17
N ARG A 46 -10.68 -14.33 6.46
CA ARG A 46 -11.99 -14.98 6.34
C ARG A 46 -12.98 -14.48 7.38
N LEU A 47 -12.53 -14.23 8.62
CA LEU A 47 -13.37 -13.63 9.66
C LEU A 47 -13.81 -12.21 9.27
N MET A 48 -12.92 -11.41 8.70
CA MET A 48 -13.24 -10.09 8.16
C MET A 48 -14.31 -10.15 7.06
N ALA A 49 -14.18 -11.11 6.14
CA ALA A 49 -15.17 -11.31 5.08
C ALA A 49 -16.54 -11.78 5.64
N ALA A 50 -16.55 -12.64 6.66
CA ALA A 50 -17.76 -13.06 7.35
C ALA A 50 -18.43 -11.89 8.10
N ALA A 51 -17.65 -11.00 8.70
CA ALA A 51 -18.14 -9.77 9.31
C ALA A 51 -18.75 -8.83 8.25
N ALA A 52 -18.11 -8.70 7.09
CA ALA A 52 -18.65 -7.94 5.97
C ALA A 52 -20.00 -8.51 5.50
N LYS A 53 -20.13 -9.84 5.38
CA LYS A 53 -21.39 -10.51 4.98
C LYS A 53 -22.50 -10.35 6.02
N SER A 54 -22.14 -10.31 7.29
CA SER A 54 -23.10 -10.05 8.38
C SER A 54 -23.61 -8.61 8.34
N ALA A 55 -22.76 -7.66 7.98
CA ALA A 55 -23.13 -6.24 7.83
C ALA A 55 -23.90 -5.97 6.52
N ASP A 56 -23.57 -6.70 5.45
CA ASP A 56 -24.22 -6.61 4.15
C ASP A 56 -24.51 -8.02 3.61
N SER A 57 -25.76 -8.45 3.80
CA SER A 57 -26.23 -9.77 3.34
C SER A 57 -26.25 -9.91 1.81
N GLY A 58 -26.11 -8.83 1.04
CA GLY A 58 -26.10 -8.84 -0.42
C GLY A 58 -24.77 -9.29 -1.04
N ILE A 59 -23.66 -9.29 -0.28
CA ILE A 59 -22.34 -9.58 -0.85
C ILE A 59 -22.11 -11.08 -1.07
N GLU A 60 -21.41 -11.44 -2.14
CA GLU A 60 -21.09 -12.83 -2.48
C GLU A 60 -19.63 -13.15 -2.11
N LEU A 61 -19.43 -13.99 -1.09
CA LEU A 61 -18.09 -14.30 -0.57
C LEU A 61 -17.28 -15.24 -1.48
N ASP A 62 -17.93 -16.03 -2.33
CA ASP A 62 -17.26 -16.93 -3.29
C ASP A 62 -16.47 -16.19 -4.38
N ARG A 63 -16.68 -14.87 -4.47
CA ARG A 63 -15.99 -13.96 -5.39
C ARG A 63 -14.75 -13.31 -4.77
N ILE A 64 -14.42 -13.67 -3.53
CA ILE A 64 -13.20 -13.23 -2.87
C ILE A 64 -12.10 -14.26 -3.15
N ASP A 65 -10.98 -13.79 -3.67
CA ASP A 65 -9.74 -14.55 -3.71
C ASP A 65 -8.82 -14.04 -2.60
N TYR A 66 -8.44 -14.93 -1.69
CA TYR A 66 -7.60 -14.58 -0.55
C TYR A 66 -6.12 -14.78 -0.90
N TYR A 67 -5.32 -13.75 -0.69
CA TYR A 67 -3.88 -13.79 -0.89
C TYR A 67 -3.16 -13.47 0.40
N LEU A 68 -2.07 -14.21 0.65
CA LEU A 68 -1.20 -13.94 1.78
C LEU A 68 -0.19 -12.85 1.41
N SER A 69 -0.17 -11.78 2.20
CA SER A 69 0.82 -10.71 2.11
C SER A 69 1.76 -10.75 3.31
N ARG A 70 3.01 -10.33 3.10
CA ARG A 70 4.01 -10.31 4.18
C ARG A 70 3.78 -9.18 5.19
N TYR A 71 3.20 -8.07 4.73
CA TYR A 71 2.97 -6.87 5.55
C TYR A 71 1.52 -6.42 5.45
N SER A 72 0.99 -5.90 6.55
CA SER A 72 -0.30 -5.23 6.57
C SER A 72 -0.17 -3.81 6.03
N LYS A 73 -1.30 -3.20 5.67
CA LYS A 73 -1.39 -1.81 5.25
C LYS A 73 -0.86 -0.90 6.34
N ALA A 74 -1.26 -1.15 7.60
CA ALA A 74 -0.79 -0.36 8.73
C ALA A 74 0.74 -0.39 8.87
N THR A 75 1.37 -1.55 8.65
CA THR A 75 2.84 -1.67 8.68
C THR A 75 3.49 -0.89 7.52
N LEU A 76 2.95 -1.00 6.31
CA LEU A 76 3.47 -0.26 5.14
C LEU A 76 3.25 1.25 5.26
N ASP A 77 2.11 1.69 5.79
CA ASP A 77 1.81 3.10 6.03
C ASP A 77 2.75 3.68 7.09
N ARG A 78 3.01 2.97 8.19
CA ARG A 78 4.02 3.39 9.19
C ARG A 78 5.42 3.53 8.59
N ALA A 79 5.79 2.62 7.68
CA ALA A 79 7.06 2.72 6.97
C ALA A 79 7.11 3.96 6.06
N ALA A 80 6.02 4.27 5.36
CA ALA A 80 5.89 5.51 4.60
C ALA A 80 5.99 6.75 5.49
N ASP A 81 5.33 6.78 6.65
CA ASP A 81 5.40 7.89 7.60
C ASP A 81 6.83 8.12 8.11
N LEU A 82 7.59 7.05 8.38
CA LEU A 82 9.00 7.14 8.75
C LEU A 82 9.84 7.77 7.64
N LEU A 83 9.58 7.42 6.38
CA LEU A 83 10.26 8.00 5.22
C LEU A 83 9.90 9.48 5.04
N VAL A 84 8.62 9.86 5.20
CA VAL A 84 8.17 11.27 5.20
C VAL A 84 8.95 12.07 6.25
N ALA A 85 8.98 11.56 7.48
CA ALA A 85 9.61 12.25 8.61
C ALA A 85 11.14 12.39 8.44
N SER A 86 11.77 11.46 7.73
CA SER A 86 13.21 11.42 7.53
C SER A 86 13.69 12.18 6.29
N ALA A 87 12.76 12.60 5.42
CA ALA A 87 13.05 13.36 4.20
C ALA A 87 12.31 14.72 4.15
N PRO A 88 12.50 15.62 5.13
CA PRO A 88 11.72 16.85 5.28
C PRO A 88 11.85 17.83 4.10
N ALA A 89 12.95 17.78 3.36
CA ALA A 89 13.19 18.57 2.15
C ALA A 89 13.04 17.75 0.86
N GLY A 90 12.39 16.58 0.92
CA GLY A 90 12.32 15.64 -0.20
C GLY A 90 13.68 15.04 -0.56
N THR A 91 14.62 15.01 0.40
CA THR A 91 15.95 14.44 0.24
C THR A 91 16.28 13.52 1.40
N LEU A 92 17.01 12.45 1.12
CA LEU A 92 17.55 11.52 2.11
C LEU A 92 19.03 11.27 1.76
N THR A 93 19.94 11.54 2.70
CA THR A 93 21.39 11.41 2.47
C THR A 93 21.87 12.16 1.22
N ASP A 94 21.42 13.40 1.03
CA ASP A 94 21.70 14.27 -0.13
C ASP A 94 21.13 13.81 -1.48
N PHE A 95 20.37 12.70 -1.53
CA PHE A 95 19.68 12.24 -2.73
C PHE A 95 18.21 12.64 -2.71
N PRO A 96 17.65 13.12 -3.83
CA PRO A 96 16.23 13.44 -3.90
C PRO A 96 15.39 12.18 -3.82
N VAL A 97 14.30 12.22 -3.06
CA VAL A 97 13.28 11.19 -2.98
C VAL A 97 12.04 11.71 -3.70
N TYR A 98 11.71 11.09 -4.83
CA TYR A 98 10.59 11.53 -5.68
C TYR A 98 9.25 10.93 -5.25
N GLY A 99 9.27 9.80 -4.55
CA GLY A 99 8.09 9.14 -4.04
C GLY A 99 8.42 7.81 -3.38
N PHE A 100 7.52 7.36 -2.51
CA PHE A 100 7.59 6.06 -1.86
C PHE A 100 6.18 5.50 -1.65
N GLY A 101 6.08 4.19 -1.59
CA GLY A 101 4.83 3.48 -1.31
C GLY A 101 5.03 1.97 -1.32
N PRO A 102 3.98 1.17 -1.13
CA PRO A 102 4.05 -0.27 -1.27
C PRO A 102 4.61 -0.69 -2.64
N ALA A 103 5.47 -1.70 -2.64
CA ALA A 103 5.82 -2.41 -3.88
C ALA A 103 4.56 -3.07 -4.48
N GLN A 104 4.57 -3.36 -5.79
CA GLN A 104 3.39 -3.90 -6.49
C GLN A 104 2.91 -5.24 -5.92
N ASP A 105 3.83 -6.07 -5.42
CA ASP A 105 3.53 -7.33 -4.75
C ASP A 105 3.20 -7.17 -3.26
N TYR A 106 3.23 -5.94 -2.72
CA TYR A 106 3.03 -5.62 -1.31
C TYR A 106 4.02 -6.31 -0.34
N GLY A 107 5.13 -6.86 -0.85
CA GLY A 107 6.19 -7.49 -0.07
C GLY A 107 7.22 -6.53 0.51
N GLY A 108 7.05 -5.21 0.35
CA GLY A 108 7.98 -4.19 0.83
C GLY A 108 7.66 -2.79 0.32
N MET A 109 8.65 -1.90 0.36
CA MET A 109 8.54 -0.51 -0.09
C MET A 109 9.22 -0.29 -1.45
N LEU A 110 8.56 0.40 -2.36
CA LEU A 110 9.18 1.01 -3.53
C LEU A 110 9.56 2.45 -3.17
N ILE A 111 10.82 2.82 -3.39
CA ILE A 111 11.32 4.19 -3.25
C ILE A 111 11.91 4.63 -4.58
N THR A 112 11.48 5.80 -5.06
CA THR A 112 11.96 6.39 -6.30
C THR A 112 12.90 7.56 -6.01
N THR A 113 14.05 7.57 -6.69
CA THR A 113 15.13 8.56 -6.48
C THR A 113 15.86 8.82 -7.80
N SER A 114 16.92 9.64 -7.78
CA SER A 114 17.79 9.84 -8.95
C SER A 114 18.60 8.57 -9.27
N ALA A 115 19.13 8.46 -10.49
CA ALA A 115 20.01 7.33 -10.85
C ALA A 115 21.20 7.19 -9.88
N ALA A 116 21.84 8.31 -9.51
CA ALA A 116 22.91 8.30 -8.52
C ALA A 116 22.45 7.87 -7.12
N GLY A 117 21.20 8.16 -6.75
CA GLY A 117 20.60 7.67 -5.50
C GLY A 117 20.42 6.16 -5.50
N VAL A 118 19.99 5.56 -6.63
CA VAL A 118 19.84 4.10 -6.75
C VAL A 118 21.17 3.37 -6.48
N ASP A 119 22.28 3.93 -6.97
CA ASP A 119 23.62 3.36 -6.82
C ASP A 119 24.31 3.75 -5.48
N SER A 120 23.68 4.61 -4.68
CA SER A 120 24.27 5.12 -3.44
C SER A 120 24.22 4.12 -2.29
N ALA A 121 25.39 3.64 -1.87
CA ALA A 121 25.53 2.81 -0.68
C ALA A 121 25.08 3.54 0.59
N ALA A 122 25.29 4.86 0.67
CA ALA A 122 24.90 5.66 1.83
C ALA A 122 23.37 5.77 1.95
N LEU A 123 22.68 6.00 0.82
CA LEU A 123 21.21 6.01 0.78
C LEU A 123 20.65 4.62 1.16
N ARG A 124 21.22 3.55 0.60
CA ARG A 124 20.81 2.18 0.92
C ARG A 124 21.00 1.85 2.41
N ALA A 125 22.12 2.27 3.01
CA ALA A 125 22.37 2.07 4.43
C ALA A 125 21.36 2.83 5.30
N GLU A 126 21.05 4.08 4.95
CA GLU A 126 20.06 4.88 5.68
C GLU A 126 18.65 4.29 5.57
N LEU A 127 18.24 3.85 4.38
CA LEU A 127 16.96 3.16 4.18
C LEU A 127 16.89 1.85 4.98
N THR A 128 17.97 1.08 5.01
CA THR A 128 18.05 -0.14 5.84
C THR A 128 17.90 0.19 7.33
N ARG A 129 18.52 1.28 7.79
CA ARG A 129 18.41 1.75 9.17
C ARG A 129 16.98 2.18 9.52
N LEU A 130 16.29 2.85 8.60
CA LEU A 130 14.92 3.35 8.79
C LEU A 130 13.86 2.25 8.72
N LEU A 131 14.00 1.33 7.75
CA LEU A 131 13.00 0.31 7.44
C LEU A 131 13.24 -1.03 8.16
N GLY A 132 14.42 -1.21 8.78
CA GLY A 132 14.80 -2.44 9.46
C GLY A 132 14.80 -3.63 8.50
N ASP A 133 14.11 -4.71 8.90
CA ASP A 133 13.99 -5.94 8.10
C ASP A 133 12.99 -5.85 6.94
N MET A 134 12.34 -4.71 6.73
CA MET A 134 11.39 -4.54 5.62
C MET A 134 12.15 -4.44 4.28
N PRO A 135 11.88 -5.33 3.30
CA PRO A 135 12.44 -5.23 1.97
C PRO A 135 12.09 -3.90 1.30
N PHE A 136 13.01 -3.39 0.51
CA PHE A 136 12.77 -2.22 -0.31
C PHE A 136 13.44 -2.32 -1.67
N ILE A 137 12.83 -1.65 -2.65
CA ILE A 137 13.31 -1.50 -4.01
C ILE A 137 13.63 -0.03 -4.23
N LEU A 138 14.85 0.25 -4.72
CA LEU A 138 15.21 1.57 -5.24
C LEU A 138 15.05 1.55 -6.75
N ALA A 139 14.33 2.54 -7.28
CA ALA A 139 14.14 2.71 -8.71
C ALA A 139 14.44 4.15 -9.13
N PRO A 140 14.97 4.36 -10.35
CA PRO A 140 15.08 5.70 -10.90
C PRO A 140 13.66 6.27 -11.12
N GLY A 141 13.47 7.52 -10.76
CA GLY A 141 12.23 8.25 -10.99
C GLY A 141 12.49 9.67 -11.49
N ALA A 142 11.40 10.43 -11.62
CA ALA A 142 11.44 11.85 -11.90
C ALA A 142 10.61 12.59 -10.84
N PRO A 143 10.93 13.86 -10.53
CA PRO A 143 10.12 14.65 -9.60
C PRO A 143 8.66 14.67 -10.05
N ALA A 144 7.75 14.47 -9.11
CA ALA A 144 6.33 14.66 -9.37
C ALA A 144 6.10 16.11 -9.77
N VAL A 145 5.77 16.35 -11.04
CA VAL A 145 5.35 17.68 -11.49
C VAL A 145 4.00 17.95 -10.85
N PRO A 146 3.83 19.00 -10.02
CA PRO A 146 2.52 19.33 -9.51
C PRO A 146 1.61 19.64 -10.70
N ALA A 147 0.45 18.98 -10.76
CA ALA A 147 -0.58 19.32 -11.73
C ALA A 147 -0.92 20.81 -11.55
N VAL A 148 -0.58 21.64 -12.54
CA VAL A 148 -0.98 23.05 -12.55
C VAL A 148 -2.51 23.06 -12.52
N ALA A 149 -3.08 23.47 -11.39
CA ALA A 149 -4.49 23.80 -11.31
C ALA A 149 -4.72 24.88 -12.37
N THR A 150 -5.35 24.49 -13.49
CA THR A 150 -5.77 25.46 -14.49
C THR A 150 -6.88 26.25 -13.83
N ALA A 151 -6.53 27.44 -13.34
CA ALA A 151 -7.51 28.44 -12.92
C ALA A 151 -8.42 28.69 -14.14
N ALA A 152 -9.66 28.23 -14.04
CA ALA A 152 -10.72 28.67 -14.94
C ALA A 152 -10.88 30.18 -14.71
N GLY A 153 -10.41 30.96 -15.67
CA GLY A 153 -10.61 32.40 -15.71
C GLY A 153 -12.07 32.75 -15.91
N GLU A 154 -12.42 33.85 -15.25
CA GLU A 154 -13.67 34.61 -15.21
C GLU A 154 -14.39 34.79 -16.56
#